data_AF-A0A817GA57-F1
#
_entry.id   AF-A0A817GA57-F1
#
_cell.length_a   1.000
_cell.length_b   1.000
_cell.length_c   1.000
_cell.angle_alpha   90.00
_cell.angle_beta   90.00
_cell.angle_gamma   90.00
#
_symmetry.space_group_name_H-M   'P 1'
#
loop_
_entity.id
_entity.type
_entity.pdbx_description
1 polymer ?
#
loop_
_entity_poly.entity_id
_entity_poly.type
_entity_poly.pdbx_seq_one_letter_code
_entity_poly.pdbx_strand_id
1 'polypeptide(L)'
;MKKINVKGCPKSLDSSHSSSSSTTTTEYDPYIESHGSPTWLPTTFNLTYELPQFAVYFQYCEDKQIDNTWIVKPINLTRSIDMSITNLLDMVIRLPESGSKIACKYVSNPVLLKIPEIEGNGVKFDVRYILLLRSIQPLKLYVHKIFWLRFASKPFSMEELDDYATHFTKMYYQANTHLKQIDGETFITMFNEQHGQQNEPWSIIEQRIFEMFREIFHCATIEETPLGIGSCLSSRALYAADLILEYNSNNNNIQPKLLEINFAPDCQRSCTYNPTFYNKTFNVLFRDVTDDKDILDISS
;
A
#
# COMPACT_ATOMS: atom_id res chain seq x y z
N MET A 1 6.44 3.21 -11.91
CA MET A 1 6.53 2.30 -10.77
C MET A 1 7.75 1.39 -10.94
N LYS A 2 8.91 1.75 -10.38
CA LYS A 2 10.03 0.78 -10.30
C LYS A 2 9.73 -0.18 -9.15
N LYS A 3 10.02 -1.48 -9.31
CA LYS A 3 10.00 -2.45 -8.20
C LYS A 3 11.03 -1.97 -7.16
N ILE A 4 10.61 -1.80 -5.91
CA ILE A 4 11.52 -1.41 -4.83
C ILE A 4 12.48 -2.58 -4.61
N ASN A 5 13.79 -2.33 -4.70
CA ASN A 5 14.78 -3.33 -4.29
C ASN A 5 14.81 -3.37 -2.77
N VAL A 6 14.37 -4.49 -2.19
CA VAL A 6 14.30 -4.71 -0.74
C VAL A 6 15.43 -5.62 -0.24
N LYS A 7 16.38 -6.01 -1.11
CA LYS A 7 17.56 -6.76 -0.69
C LYS A 7 18.36 -5.92 0.32
N GLY A 8 18.44 -6.39 1.57
CA GLY A 8 19.13 -5.69 2.66
C GLY A 8 18.23 -4.90 3.61
N CYS A 9 16.89 -4.95 3.46
CA CYS A 9 15.96 -4.40 4.46
C CYS A 9 16.16 -5.11 5.82
N PRO A 10 16.19 -4.39 6.95
CA PRO A 10 16.22 -5.01 8.28
C PRO A 10 15.05 -5.99 8.42
N LYS A 11 15.31 -7.20 8.89
CA LYS A 11 14.25 -8.17 9.18
C LYS A 11 13.42 -7.63 10.33
N SER A 12 12.10 -7.55 10.17
CA SER A 12 11.20 -7.41 11.31
C SER A 12 11.39 -8.63 12.22
N LEU A 13 11.76 -8.38 13.47
CA LEU A 13 11.87 -9.40 14.49
C LEU A 13 10.46 -9.91 14.81
N ASP A 14 10.12 -11.12 14.39
CA ASP A 14 9.05 -11.86 15.04
C ASP A 14 9.41 -13.35 15.19
N SER A 15 9.10 -13.84 16.40
CA SER A 15 9.56 -15.09 16.99
C SER A 15 8.78 -16.31 16.50
N SER A 16 9.53 -17.39 16.28
CA SER A 16 9.06 -18.73 15.94
C SER A 16 8.13 -19.33 16.99
N HIS A 17 6.94 -19.80 16.60
CA HIS A 17 6.32 -20.99 17.18
C HIS A 17 5.42 -21.71 16.17
N SER A 18 5.64 -23.03 16.08
CA SER A 18 4.93 -23.98 15.23
C SER A 18 3.73 -24.59 15.96
N SER A 19 2.56 -24.61 15.34
CA SER A 19 1.55 -25.66 15.59
C SER A 19 0.61 -25.79 14.38
N SER A 20 0.23 -27.05 14.11
CA SER A 20 -0.52 -27.49 12.93
C SER A 20 -2.03 -27.53 13.21
N SER A 21 -2.82 -26.86 12.38
CA SER A 21 -4.24 -27.19 12.17
C SER A 21 -4.67 -26.82 10.74
N SER A 22 -5.47 -27.70 10.14
CA SER A 22 -5.95 -27.64 8.77
C SER A 22 -7.04 -26.58 8.60
N THR A 23 -6.63 -25.42 8.11
CA THR A 23 -7.50 -24.36 7.57
C THR A 23 -6.73 -23.79 6.39
N THR A 24 -7.41 -23.56 5.26
CA THR A 24 -6.83 -23.05 4.01
C THR A 24 -5.91 -21.85 4.30
N THR A 25 -4.59 -22.07 4.27
CA THR A 25 -3.62 -21.10 4.77
C THR A 25 -3.41 -20.01 3.73
N THR A 26 -4.12 -18.90 3.89
CA THR A 26 -3.99 -17.67 3.10
C THR A 26 -2.67 -16.93 3.32
N GLU A 27 -1.80 -17.39 4.23
CA GLU A 27 -0.79 -16.50 4.85
C GLU A 27 0.65 -16.99 4.83
N TYR A 28 0.90 -18.19 4.32
CA TYR A 28 2.27 -18.58 4.01
C TYR A 28 2.63 -17.97 2.66
N ASP A 29 3.41 -16.87 2.68
CA ASP A 29 4.09 -16.39 1.50
C ASP A 29 5.53 -16.96 1.50
N PRO A 30 5.78 -18.08 0.80
CA PRO A 30 7.11 -18.68 0.74
C PRO A 30 8.15 -17.71 0.17
N TYR A 31 7.74 -16.74 -0.64
CA TYR A 31 8.66 -15.77 -1.22
C TYR A 31 9.19 -14.83 -0.14
N ILE A 32 8.32 -14.36 0.76
CA ILE A 32 8.72 -13.54 1.92
C ILE A 32 9.72 -14.29 2.79
N GLU A 33 9.42 -15.53 3.17
CA GLU A 33 10.29 -16.32 4.05
C GLU A 33 11.64 -16.66 3.39
N SER A 34 11.62 -17.06 2.12
CA SER A 34 12.84 -17.50 1.42
C SER A 34 13.71 -16.35 0.91
N HIS A 35 13.12 -15.21 0.56
CA HIS A 35 13.85 -14.07 -0.04
C HIS A 35 14.02 -12.88 0.91
N GLY A 36 13.42 -12.92 2.12
CA GLY A 36 13.53 -11.86 3.12
C GLY A 36 12.86 -10.55 2.71
N SER A 37 11.75 -10.62 1.97
CA SER A 37 10.97 -9.43 1.59
C SER A 37 10.26 -8.87 2.82
N PRO A 38 10.12 -7.54 2.97
CA PRO A 38 9.37 -6.97 4.08
C PRO A 38 7.89 -7.35 3.98
N THR A 39 7.26 -7.57 5.13
CA THR A 39 5.84 -7.96 5.23
C THR A 39 4.88 -6.91 4.70
N TRP A 40 5.31 -5.64 4.67
CA TRP A 40 4.53 -4.52 4.15
C TRP A 40 4.55 -4.39 2.62
N LEU A 41 5.42 -5.11 1.90
CA LEU A 41 5.44 -5.10 0.44
C LEU A 41 4.80 -6.39 -0.08
N PRO A 42 3.66 -6.32 -0.78
CA PRO A 42 3.10 -7.51 -1.41
C PRO A 42 4.09 -8.13 -2.41
N THR A 43 4.20 -9.46 -2.40
CA THR A 43 5.06 -10.20 -3.32
C THR A 43 4.79 -9.79 -4.76
N THR A 44 5.84 -9.36 -5.45
CA THR A 44 5.72 -8.71 -6.76
C THR A 44 6.76 -9.24 -7.73
N PHE A 45 6.32 -9.63 -8.93
CA PHE A 45 7.14 -10.07 -10.04
C PHE A 45 7.03 -9.10 -11.21
N ASN A 46 8.15 -8.74 -11.81
CA ASN A 46 8.21 -8.04 -13.08
C ASN A 46 8.02 -9.03 -14.22
N LEU A 47 6.86 -9.04 -14.87
CA LEU A 47 6.52 -10.06 -15.87
C LEU A 47 7.34 -9.96 -17.16
N THR A 48 8.15 -8.91 -17.35
CA THR A 48 9.12 -8.84 -18.45
C THR A 48 10.37 -9.69 -18.16
N TYR A 49 10.83 -9.73 -16.91
CA TYR A 49 12.12 -10.33 -16.54
C TYR A 49 12.01 -11.54 -15.60
N GLU A 50 10.90 -11.64 -14.87
CA GLU A 50 10.66 -12.60 -13.79
C GLU A 50 9.46 -13.52 -14.08
N LEU A 51 9.01 -13.63 -15.34
CA LEU A 51 7.87 -14.47 -15.71
C LEU A 51 8.07 -15.97 -15.37
N PRO A 52 9.24 -16.60 -15.65
CA PRO A 52 9.48 -17.98 -15.23
C PRO A 52 9.43 -18.17 -13.70
N GLN A 53 10.00 -17.21 -12.94
CA GLN A 53 9.99 -17.23 -11.47
C GLN A 53 8.57 -17.10 -10.94
N PHE A 54 7.76 -16.22 -11.55
CA PHE A 54 6.34 -16.10 -11.25
C PHE A 54 5.60 -17.41 -11.51
N ALA A 55 5.82 -18.06 -12.67
CA ALA A 55 5.14 -19.31 -13.00
C ALA A 55 5.48 -20.44 -12.02
N VAL A 56 6.76 -20.58 -11.64
CA VAL A 56 7.19 -21.55 -10.61
C VAL A 56 6.52 -21.25 -9.26
N TYR A 57 6.49 -19.97 -8.86
CA TYR A 57 5.85 -19.56 -7.62
C TYR A 57 4.34 -19.83 -7.64
N PHE A 58 3.67 -19.53 -8.76
CA PHE A 58 2.25 -19.75 -8.95
C PHE A 58 1.91 -21.24 -8.82
N GLN A 59 2.64 -22.13 -9.50
CA GLN A 59 2.44 -23.58 -9.42
C GLN A 59 2.70 -24.11 -8.00
N TYR A 60 3.70 -23.59 -7.31
CA TYR A 60 3.94 -23.92 -5.91
C TYR A 60 2.72 -23.56 -5.03
N CYS A 61 2.14 -22.37 -5.21
CA CYS A 61 0.94 -21.96 -4.48
C CYS A 61 -0.25 -22.87 -4.78
N GLU A 62 -0.45 -23.30 -6.03
CA GLU A 62 -1.48 -24.27 -6.40
C GLU A 62 -1.27 -25.62 -5.68
N ASP A 63 -0.06 -26.17 -5.74
CA ASP A 63 0.29 -27.45 -5.10
C ASP A 63 0.09 -27.42 -3.58
N LYS A 64 0.30 -26.26 -2.97
CA LYS A 64 0.15 -26.04 -1.52
C LYS A 64 -1.23 -25.52 -1.11
N GLN A 65 -2.15 -25.32 -2.05
CA GLN A 65 -3.47 -24.75 -1.79
C GLN A 65 -3.40 -23.39 -1.06
N ILE A 66 -2.42 -22.57 -1.42
CA ILE A 66 -2.25 -21.20 -0.94
C ILE A 66 -3.02 -20.26 -1.88
N ASP A 67 -3.62 -19.19 -1.35
CA ASP A 67 -4.33 -18.20 -2.17
C ASP A 67 -3.43 -17.70 -3.31
N ASN A 68 -3.92 -17.79 -4.53
CA ASN A 68 -3.17 -17.50 -5.74
C ASN A 68 -3.80 -16.35 -6.55
N THR A 69 -4.46 -15.42 -5.84
CA THR A 69 -5.04 -14.22 -6.46
C THR A 69 -3.97 -13.13 -6.64
N TRP A 70 -3.89 -12.56 -7.84
CA TRP A 70 -2.92 -11.54 -8.24
C TRP A 70 -3.61 -10.34 -8.86
N ILE A 71 -3.06 -9.16 -8.64
CA ILE A 71 -3.33 -7.97 -9.45
C ILE A 71 -2.17 -7.75 -10.41
N VAL A 72 -2.47 -7.82 -11.70
CA VAL A 72 -1.53 -7.51 -12.77
C VAL A 72 -1.75 -6.06 -13.18
N LYS A 73 -0.70 -5.24 -13.06
CA LYS A 73 -0.76 -3.79 -13.30
C LYS A 73 0.40 -3.29 -14.15
N PRO A 74 0.18 -2.27 -15.00
CA PRO A 74 1.21 -1.65 -15.81
C PRO A 74 2.18 -0.84 -14.97
N ILE A 75 3.42 -0.74 -15.43
CA ILE A 75 4.51 -0.08 -14.70
C ILE A 75 4.36 1.44 -14.64
N ASN A 76 3.71 2.08 -15.62
CA ASN A 76 3.69 3.53 -15.79
C ASN A 76 2.35 4.13 -16.23
N LEU A 77 1.25 3.38 -16.10
CA LEU A 77 -0.09 3.95 -16.27
C LEU A 77 -0.70 4.32 -14.92
N THR A 78 -1.74 5.14 -14.99
CA THR A 78 -2.50 5.61 -13.83
C THR A 78 -3.98 5.31 -14.04
N ARG A 79 -4.80 5.58 -13.02
CA ARG A 79 -6.27 5.47 -13.07
C ARG A 79 -6.79 4.05 -13.23
N SER A 80 -6.05 3.06 -12.72
CA SER A 80 -6.44 1.64 -12.79
C SER A 80 -6.62 1.10 -14.22
N ILE A 81 -6.13 1.84 -15.22
CA ILE A 81 -6.21 1.45 -16.62
C ILE A 81 -5.32 0.24 -16.83
N ASP A 82 -5.85 -0.75 -17.57
CA ASP A 82 -5.11 -1.96 -17.95
C ASP A 82 -4.62 -2.77 -16.73
N MET A 83 -5.39 -2.72 -15.64
CA MET A 83 -5.20 -3.57 -14.46
C MET A 83 -6.22 -4.70 -14.46
N SER A 84 -5.79 -5.89 -14.08
CA SER A 84 -6.67 -7.05 -13.96
C SER A 84 -6.37 -7.81 -12.68
N ILE A 85 -7.42 -8.26 -12.01
CA ILE A 85 -7.29 -9.16 -10.86
C ILE A 85 -7.68 -10.55 -11.34
N THR A 86 -6.83 -11.53 -11.10
CA THR A 86 -7.03 -12.88 -11.59
C THR A 86 -6.30 -13.90 -10.73
N ASN A 87 -6.84 -15.10 -10.70
CA ASN A 87 -6.24 -16.31 -10.13
C ASN A 87 -5.92 -17.34 -11.22
N LEU A 88 -5.81 -16.92 -12.49
CA LEU A 88 -5.59 -17.78 -13.64
C LEU A 88 -4.21 -17.52 -14.25
N LEU A 89 -3.34 -18.53 -14.27
CA LEU A 89 -1.97 -18.41 -14.80
C LEU A 89 -1.94 -18.03 -16.28
N ASP A 90 -2.81 -18.66 -17.08
CA ASP A 90 -2.93 -18.43 -18.53
C ASP A 90 -3.30 -16.97 -18.86
N MET A 91 -4.12 -16.33 -18.03
CA MET A 91 -4.40 -14.90 -18.15
C MET A 91 -3.15 -14.08 -17.82
N VAL A 92 -2.47 -14.36 -16.71
CA VAL A 92 -1.29 -13.60 -16.28
C VAL A 92 -0.15 -13.66 -17.31
N ILE A 93 0.09 -14.81 -17.96
CA ILE A 93 1.14 -14.95 -18.99
C ILE A 93 0.82 -14.15 -20.27
N ARG A 94 -0.45 -13.88 -20.57
CA ARG A 94 -0.90 -13.16 -21.78
C ARG A 94 -0.93 -11.65 -21.59
N LEU A 95 -1.24 -11.16 -20.38
CA LEU A 95 -1.33 -9.72 -20.09
C LEU A 95 -0.07 -8.89 -20.44
N PRO A 96 1.17 -9.42 -20.33
CA PRO A 96 2.38 -8.71 -20.78
C PRO A 96 2.44 -8.44 -22.29
N GLU A 97 1.63 -9.11 -23.12
CA GLU A 97 1.58 -8.86 -24.57
C GLU A 97 1.06 -7.45 -24.90
N SER A 98 0.26 -6.83 -24.02
CA SER A 98 -0.20 -5.44 -24.17
C SER A 98 0.81 -4.40 -23.66
N GLY A 99 1.98 -4.84 -23.17
CA GLY A 99 3.05 -3.98 -22.67
C GLY A 99 3.54 -4.39 -21.29
N SER A 100 4.64 -3.80 -20.81
CA SER A 100 5.29 -4.22 -19.56
C SER A 100 4.37 -4.13 -18.33
N LYS A 101 4.25 -5.26 -17.63
CA LYS A 101 3.41 -5.44 -16.44
C LYS A 101 4.21 -5.95 -15.25
N ILE A 102 3.67 -5.72 -14.07
CA ILE A 102 4.04 -6.45 -12.85
C ILE A 102 2.83 -7.26 -12.37
N ALA A 103 3.07 -8.47 -11.85
CA ALA A 103 2.10 -9.22 -11.05
C ALA A 103 2.41 -8.98 -9.58
N CYS A 104 1.42 -8.52 -8.83
CA CYS A 104 1.54 -8.21 -7.41
C CYS A 104 0.49 -9.04 -6.66
N LYS A 105 0.87 -9.67 -5.56
CA LYS A 105 -0.05 -10.49 -4.76
C LYS A 105 -1.23 -9.62 -4.35
N TYR A 106 -2.43 -10.06 -4.68
CA TYR A 106 -3.63 -9.29 -4.37
C TYR A 106 -3.95 -9.43 -2.87
N VAL A 107 -4.27 -8.31 -2.22
CA VAL A 107 -4.75 -8.28 -0.83
C VAL A 107 -6.18 -8.82 -0.81
N SER A 108 -6.30 -10.12 -0.57
CA SER A 108 -7.56 -10.86 -0.60
C SER A 108 -8.34 -10.80 0.73
N ASN A 109 -7.66 -10.44 1.84
CA ASN A 109 -8.27 -10.21 3.15
C ASN A 109 -8.07 -8.76 3.66
N PRO A 110 -8.55 -7.73 2.91
CA PRO A 110 -8.38 -6.35 3.32
C PRO A 110 -9.21 -6.03 4.57
N VAL A 111 -8.73 -5.09 5.39
CA VAL A 111 -9.57 -4.48 6.42
C VAL A 111 -10.68 -3.68 5.75
N LEU A 112 -11.93 -3.93 6.16
CA LEU A 112 -13.11 -3.30 5.60
C LEU A 112 -13.69 -2.27 6.56
N LEU A 113 -14.24 -1.18 6.03
CA LEU A 113 -14.99 -0.22 6.83
C LEU A 113 -16.49 -0.37 6.54
N LYS A 114 -17.30 -0.53 7.59
CA LYS A 114 -18.75 -0.45 7.47
C LYS A 114 -19.15 1.01 7.41
N ILE A 115 -19.74 1.38 6.28
CA ILE A 115 -20.26 2.73 6.06
C ILE A 115 -21.78 2.62 6.15
N PRO A 116 -22.47 3.32 7.07
CA PRO A 116 -23.89 3.10 7.36
C PRO A 116 -24.82 3.08 6.14
N GLU A 117 -24.52 3.86 5.10
CA GLU A 117 -25.34 3.93 3.88
C GLU A 117 -24.86 3.01 2.76
N ILE A 118 -24.00 2.02 3.04
CA ILE A 118 -23.66 0.92 2.11
C ILE A 118 -23.99 -0.39 2.83
N GLU A 119 -24.96 -1.13 2.31
CA GLU A 119 -25.35 -2.44 2.84
C GLU A 119 -24.22 -3.47 2.68
N GLY A 120 -24.12 -4.46 3.57
CA GLY A 120 -23.15 -5.55 3.49
C GLY A 120 -22.06 -5.51 4.56
N ASN A 121 -20.98 -6.24 4.33
CA ASN A 121 -19.93 -6.49 5.33
C ASN A 121 -18.85 -5.40 5.40
N GLY A 122 -19.05 -4.29 4.69
CA GLY A 122 -18.11 -3.17 4.59
C GLY A 122 -17.44 -3.09 3.23
N VAL A 123 -16.79 -1.96 2.98
CA VAL A 123 -16.14 -1.64 1.70
C VAL A 123 -14.62 -1.62 1.86
N LYS A 124 -13.95 -1.96 0.75
CA LYS A 124 -12.50 -1.82 0.64
C LYS A 124 -12.12 -0.33 0.61
N PHE A 125 -11.02 0.02 1.24
CA PHE A 125 -10.48 1.38 1.19
C PHE A 125 -8.96 1.36 1.09
N ASP A 126 -8.41 2.44 0.54
CA ASP A 126 -6.99 2.73 0.62
C ASP A 126 -6.79 4.06 1.35
N VAL A 127 -5.58 4.21 1.91
CA VAL A 127 -5.15 5.37 2.68
C VAL A 127 -4.00 6.01 1.93
N ARG A 128 -4.08 7.32 1.75
CA ARG A 128 -3.03 8.13 1.14
C ARG A 128 -2.42 9.07 2.16
N TYR A 129 -1.10 8.97 2.36
CA TYR A 129 -0.33 9.95 3.11
C TYR A 129 0.51 10.81 2.18
N ILE A 130 0.77 12.07 2.56
CA ILE A 130 1.76 12.91 1.91
C ILE A 130 3.08 12.81 2.68
N LEU A 131 4.16 12.53 1.95
CA LEU A 131 5.52 12.44 2.47
C LEU A 131 6.36 13.58 1.90
N LEU A 132 7.13 14.22 2.78
CA LEU A 132 8.00 15.34 2.49
C LEU A 132 9.44 14.87 2.67
N LEU A 133 10.10 14.55 1.57
CA LEU A 133 11.51 14.16 1.58
C LEU A 133 12.37 15.41 1.39
N ARG A 134 13.17 15.71 2.41
CA ARG A 134 14.06 16.86 2.39
C ARG A 134 15.50 16.48 2.08
N SER A 135 15.96 15.35 2.59
CA SER A 135 17.32 14.84 2.41
C SER A 135 17.31 13.33 2.59
N ILE A 136 18.23 12.64 1.93
CA ILE A 136 18.47 11.20 2.13
C ILE A 136 19.76 10.92 2.90
N GLN A 137 20.66 11.91 3.01
CA GLN A 137 21.94 11.77 3.70
C GLN A 137 22.27 13.06 4.47
N PRO A 138 21.96 13.14 5.78
CA PRO A 138 21.15 12.17 6.55
C PRO A 138 19.69 12.15 6.06
N LEU A 139 18.96 11.06 6.32
CA LEU A 139 17.53 10.98 6.03
C LEU A 139 16.80 12.08 6.81
N LYS A 140 16.06 12.92 6.10
CA LYS A 140 15.14 13.92 6.63
C LYS A 140 13.80 13.72 5.94
N LEU A 141 12.93 12.97 6.59
CA LEU A 141 11.64 12.54 6.07
C LEU A 141 10.54 12.94 7.03
N TYR A 142 9.53 13.62 6.50
CA TYR A 142 8.37 14.06 7.28
C TYR A 142 7.09 13.53 6.65
N VAL A 143 6.07 13.33 7.47
CA VAL A 143 4.72 12.97 7.03
C VAL A 143 3.75 14.08 7.40
N HIS A 144 2.83 14.38 6.48
CA HIS A 144 1.65 15.18 6.81
C HIS A 144 0.62 14.24 7.44
N LYS A 145 0.29 14.46 8.73
CA LYS A 145 -0.57 13.56 9.52
C LYS A 145 -2.00 13.48 9.01
N ILE A 146 -2.50 14.54 8.37
CA ILE A 146 -3.79 14.47 7.64
C ILE A 146 -3.59 13.58 6.41
N PHE A 147 -4.27 12.43 6.40
CA PHE A 147 -4.34 11.49 5.28
C PHE A 147 -5.69 11.55 4.56
N TRP A 148 -5.76 10.94 3.38
CA TRP A 148 -6.98 10.87 2.58
C TRP A 148 -7.38 9.43 2.37
N LEU A 149 -8.69 9.20 2.47
CA LEU A 149 -9.30 7.91 2.22
C LEU A 149 -9.94 7.89 0.84
N ARG A 150 -9.86 6.72 0.22
CA ARG A 150 -10.56 6.40 -1.03
C ARG A 150 -11.25 5.06 -0.83
N PHE A 151 -12.56 5.06 -1.03
CA PHE A 151 -13.41 3.90 -0.81
C PHE A 151 -13.83 3.28 -2.14
N ALA A 152 -13.93 1.95 -2.17
CA ALA A 152 -14.69 1.23 -3.17
C ALA A 152 -16.19 1.59 -3.04
N SER A 153 -16.93 1.50 -4.14
CA SER A 153 -18.36 1.87 -4.16
C SER A 153 -19.29 0.71 -3.81
N LYS A 154 -18.79 -0.53 -3.84
CA LYS A 154 -19.52 -1.74 -3.45
C LYS A 154 -18.89 -2.45 -2.26
N PRO A 155 -19.67 -3.25 -1.51
CA PRO A 155 -19.15 -4.15 -0.49
C PRO A 155 -18.10 -5.08 -1.06
N PHE A 156 -17.07 -5.35 -0.27
CA PHE A 156 -16.00 -6.23 -0.71
C PHE A 156 -16.48 -7.67 -0.86
N SER A 157 -16.10 -8.31 -1.97
CA SER A 157 -16.29 -9.74 -2.23
C SER A 157 -15.12 -10.26 -3.06
N MET A 158 -14.82 -11.55 -2.95
CA MET A 158 -13.85 -12.27 -3.78
C MET A 158 -14.51 -13.13 -4.86
N GLU A 159 -15.85 -13.08 -4.96
CA GLU A 159 -16.63 -13.90 -5.91
C GLU A 159 -16.48 -13.41 -7.37
N GLU A 160 -16.44 -12.10 -7.59
CA GLU A 160 -16.38 -11.47 -8.93
C GLU A 160 -15.13 -10.58 -9.06
N LEU A 161 -13.99 -11.17 -9.43
CA LEU A 161 -12.68 -10.48 -9.49
C LEU A 161 -12.61 -9.34 -10.52
N ASP A 162 -13.50 -9.32 -11.51
CA ASP A 162 -13.57 -8.30 -12.55
C ASP A 162 -14.49 -7.11 -12.20
N ASP A 163 -15.18 -7.15 -11.05
CA ASP A 163 -16.03 -6.05 -10.60
C ASP A 163 -15.21 -4.85 -10.10
N TYR A 164 -15.06 -3.87 -10.99
CA TYR A 164 -14.29 -2.66 -10.73
C TYR A 164 -14.71 -1.92 -9.45
N ALA A 165 -16.02 -1.85 -9.19
CA ALA A 165 -16.60 -1.11 -8.08
C ALA A 165 -16.33 -1.75 -6.70
N THR A 166 -16.00 -3.04 -6.69
CA THR A 166 -15.66 -3.83 -5.51
C THR A 166 -14.16 -3.78 -5.22
N HIS A 167 -13.33 -3.88 -6.26
CA HIS A 167 -11.90 -4.11 -6.09
C HIS A 167 -11.02 -2.86 -6.16
N PHE A 168 -11.48 -1.79 -6.80
CA PHE A 168 -10.76 -0.53 -6.93
C PHE A 168 -11.43 0.56 -6.10
N THR A 169 -10.62 1.52 -5.64
CA THR A 169 -11.02 2.61 -4.74
C THR A 169 -11.02 3.98 -5.43
N LYS A 170 -10.52 4.05 -6.66
CA LYS A 170 -10.49 5.27 -7.47
C LYS A 170 -11.75 5.38 -8.33
N MET A 171 -12.88 5.79 -7.74
CA MET A 171 -14.18 5.81 -8.43
C MET A 171 -14.50 7.09 -9.24
N TYR A 172 -13.56 8.05 -9.37
CA TYR A 172 -13.78 9.38 -9.98
C TYR A 172 -14.39 9.43 -11.40
N TYR A 173 -14.47 8.30 -12.12
CA TYR A 173 -14.86 8.27 -13.53
C TYR A 173 -16.20 7.57 -13.82
N GLN A 174 -16.88 7.03 -12.81
CA GLN A 174 -18.25 6.58 -12.97
C GLN A 174 -19.19 7.78 -12.76
N ALA A 175 -19.75 8.30 -13.85
CA ALA A 175 -20.77 9.34 -13.78
C ALA A 175 -21.86 8.91 -12.77
N ASN A 176 -22.22 9.81 -11.85
CA ASN A 176 -23.18 9.61 -10.75
C ASN A 176 -22.71 8.82 -9.52
N THR A 177 -21.42 8.52 -9.36
CA THR A 177 -20.92 8.02 -8.06
C THR A 177 -20.70 9.18 -7.09
N HIS A 178 -21.57 9.29 -6.09
CA HIS A 178 -21.31 10.15 -4.92
C HIS A 178 -20.14 9.56 -4.13
N LEU A 179 -18.92 9.99 -4.44
CA LEU A 179 -17.72 9.64 -3.68
C LEU A 179 -17.90 10.08 -2.23
N LYS A 180 -18.07 9.11 -1.34
CA LYS A 180 -18.14 9.38 0.10
C LYS A 180 -16.81 9.91 0.59
N GLN A 181 -16.88 11.01 1.32
CA GLN A 181 -15.73 11.66 1.89
C GLN A 181 -15.90 11.60 3.41
N ILE A 182 -15.14 10.70 4.02
CA ILE A 182 -14.99 10.63 5.47
C ILE A 182 -13.66 11.30 5.77
N ASP A 183 -13.67 12.31 6.64
CA ASP A 183 -12.44 12.94 7.11
C ASP A 183 -11.66 12.00 8.05
N GLY A 184 -10.39 12.31 8.28
CA GLY A 184 -9.52 11.44 9.07
C GLY A 184 -10.00 11.22 10.51
N GLU A 185 -10.55 12.24 11.17
CA GLU A 185 -10.99 12.13 12.58
C GLU A 185 -12.24 11.25 12.70
N THR A 186 -13.21 11.46 11.81
CA THR A 186 -14.41 10.62 11.72
C THR A 186 -14.03 9.17 11.39
N PHE A 187 -13.11 8.97 10.44
CA PHE A 187 -12.64 7.63 10.09
C PHE A 187 -11.96 6.94 11.26
N ILE A 188 -11.06 7.61 11.97
CA ILE A 188 -10.35 7.03 13.13
C ILE A 188 -11.37 6.59 14.20
N THR A 189 -12.40 7.39 14.43
CA THR A 189 -13.48 7.06 15.38
C THR A 189 -14.20 5.79 14.93
N MET A 190 -14.71 5.76 13.69
CA MET A 190 -15.40 4.59 13.14
C MET A 190 -14.52 3.34 13.12
N PHE A 191 -13.24 3.49 12.75
CA PHE A 191 -12.27 2.41 12.70
C PHE A 191 -12.03 1.82 14.09
N ASN A 192 -11.82 2.67 15.10
CA ASN A 192 -11.56 2.22 16.47
C ASN A 192 -12.79 1.56 17.09
N GLU A 193 -13.99 2.06 16.80
CA GLU A 193 -15.24 1.43 17.22
C GLU A 193 -15.43 0.05 16.58
N GLN A 194 -15.14 -0.06 15.28
CA GLN A 194 -15.35 -1.30 14.53
C GLN A 194 -14.28 -2.36 14.82
N HIS A 195 -13.01 -1.96 14.88
CA HIS A 195 -11.85 -2.85 14.88
C HIS A 195 -10.97 -2.72 16.12
N GLY A 196 -10.94 -1.54 16.74
CA GLY A 196 -9.96 -1.23 17.80
C GLY A 196 -10.10 -2.07 19.07
N GLN A 197 -11.30 -2.60 19.36
CA GLN A 197 -11.53 -3.44 20.54
C GLN A 197 -11.11 -4.91 20.33
N GLN A 198 -11.27 -5.42 19.11
CA GLN A 198 -11.05 -6.84 18.78
C GLN A 198 -9.67 -7.09 18.13
N ASN A 199 -9.11 -6.06 17.52
CA ASN A 199 -7.82 -6.06 16.86
C ASN A 199 -6.95 -4.95 17.47
N GLU A 200 -6.63 -3.92 16.70
CA GLU A 200 -5.69 -2.87 17.09
C GLU A 200 -6.27 -1.49 16.78
N PRO A 201 -6.09 -0.51 17.68
CA PRO A 201 -6.53 0.85 17.42
C PRO A 201 -5.67 1.49 16.31
N TRP A 202 -6.25 2.46 15.63
CA TRP A 202 -5.60 3.18 14.52
C TRP A 202 -4.22 3.72 14.88
N SER A 203 -4.02 4.20 16.11
CA SER A 203 -2.74 4.77 16.56
C SER A 203 -1.57 3.79 16.44
N ILE A 204 -1.81 2.50 16.69
CA ILE A 204 -0.78 1.45 16.57
C ILE A 204 -0.51 1.15 15.10
N ILE A 205 -1.56 1.10 14.28
CA ILE A 205 -1.44 0.87 12.83
C ILE A 205 -0.72 2.05 12.16
N GLU A 206 -1.04 3.27 12.56
CA GLU A 206 -0.42 4.50 12.06
C GLU A 206 1.07 4.56 12.41
N GLN A 207 1.46 4.12 13.61
CA GLN A 207 2.87 3.96 13.95
C GLN A 207 3.57 2.99 12.97
N ARG A 208 2.98 1.82 12.69
CA ARG A 208 3.54 0.85 11.73
C ARG A 208 3.59 1.41 10.30
N ILE A 209 2.61 2.22 9.91
CA ILE A 209 2.62 2.91 8.61
C ILE A 209 3.84 3.85 8.53
N PHE A 210 4.14 4.61 9.58
CA PHE A 210 5.29 5.51 9.60
C PHE A 210 6.63 4.77 9.65
N GLU A 211 6.70 3.65 10.37
CA GLU A 211 7.85 2.74 10.33
C GLU A 211 8.08 2.18 8.91
N MET A 212 7.02 1.70 8.26
CA MET A 212 7.04 1.27 6.86
C MET A 212 7.57 2.37 5.93
N PHE A 213 7.10 3.62 6.07
CA PHE A 213 7.61 4.74 5.26
C PHE A 213 9.10 4.98 5.48
N ARG A 214 9.58 4.93 6.72
CA ARG A 214 11.01 5.06 7.03
C ARG A 214 11.81 3.96 6.34
N GLU A 215 11.38 2.70 6.45
CA GLU A 215 12.03 1.55 5.83
C GLU A 215 12.07 1.66 4.31
N ILE A 216 10.99 2.13 3.67
CA ILE A 216 10.94 2.35 2.22
C ILE A 216 12.04 3.32 1.77
N PHE A 217 12.15 4.48 2.42
CA PHE A 217 13.15 5.48 2.05
C PHE A 217 14.57 5.03 2.43
N HIS A 218 14.74 4.29 3.52
CA HIS A 218 16.02 3.68 3.84
C HIS A 218 16.45 2.69 2.73
N CYS A 219 15.58 1.76 2.34
CA CYS A 219 15.83 0.80 1.27
C CYS A 219 16.15 1.48 -0.06
N ALA A 220 15.43 2.55 -0.39
CA ALA A 220 15.66 3.31 -1.61
C ALA A 220 17.07 3.94 -1.67
N THR A 221 17.75 4.10 -0.54
CA THR A 221 19.09 4.71 -0.43
C THR A 221 20.23 3.70 -0.31
N ILE A 222 19.93 2.39 -0.22
CA ILE A 222 20.96 1.34 -0.06
C ILE A 222 21.85 1.26 -1.31
N GLU A 223 21.24 1.32 -2.48
CA GLU A 223 21.95 1.22 -3.77
C GLU A 223 22.28 2.61 -4.33
N GLU A 224 23.38 2.71 -5.06
CA GLU A 224 23.70 3.94 -5.80
C GLU A 224 22.76 4.16 -7.00
N THR A 225 22.77 5.38 -7.54
CA THR A 225 22.06 5.68 -8.78
C THR A 225 22.65 4.85 -9.95
N PRO A 226 21.83 4.32 -10.88
CA PRO A 226 20.39 4.58 -11.07
C PRO A 226 19.45 3.58 -10.39
N LEU A 227 19.97 2.68 -9.55
CA LEU A 227 19.20 1.63 -8.86
C LEU A 227 18.49 2.18 -7.62
N GLY A 228 19.18 3.00 -6.82
CA GLY A 228 18.60 3.74 -5.71
C GLY A 228 18.42 5.24 -6.00
N ILE A 229 18.03 5.99 -4.96
CA ILE A 229 17.89 7.45 -4.99
C ILE A 229 19.22 8.09 -4.58
N GLY A 230 19.69 9.04 -5.40
CA GLY A 230 20.96 9.73 -5.17
C GLY A 230 20.84 10.96 -4.29
N SER A 231 21.90 11.30 -3.57
CA SER A 231 21.91 12.47 -2.69
C SER A 231 22.13 13.75 -3.49
N CYS A 232 21.30 14.76 -3.27
CA CYS A 232 21.51 16.09 -3.80
C CYS A 232 21.04 17.14 -2.79
N LEU A 233 21.94 18.02 -2.37
CA LEU A 233 21.67 19.03 -1.33
C LEU A 233 20.54 19.98 -1.70
N SER A 234 20.35 20.23 -3.00
CA SER A 234 19.31 21.12 -3.54
C SER A 234 18.00 20.39 -3.85
N SER A 235 17.95 19.06 -3.78
CA SER A 235 16.76 18.29 -4.12
C SER A 235 15.81 18.16 -2.94
N ARG A 236 14.53 18.38 -3.21
CA ARG A 236 13.40 18.16 -2.31
C ARG A 236 12.33 17.40 -3.09
N ALA A 237 11.54 16.59 -2.39
CA ALA A 237 10.47 15.86 -3.05
C ALA A 237 9.22 15.77 -2.19
N LEU A 238 8.08 15.92 -2.86
CA LEU A 238 6.76 15.66 -2.33
C LEU A 238 6.26 14.35 -2.95
N TYR A 239 5.96 13.38 -2.10
CA TYR A 239 5.42 12.09 -2.51
C TYR A 239 4.04 11.87 -1.91
N ALA A 240 3.21 11.05 -2.58
CA ALA A 240 2.05 10.43 -1.96
C ALA A 240 2.28 8.93 -1.84
N ALA A 241 2.10 8.38 -0.66
CA ALA A 241 2.14 6.95 -0.42
C ALA A 241 0.72 6.41 -0.33
N ASP A 242 0.40 5.45 -1.19
CA ASP A 242 -0.87 4.76 -1.22
C ASP A 242 -0.69 3.40 -0.57
N LEU A 243 -1.52 3.08 0.41
CA LEU A 243 -1.47 1.83 1.16
C LEU A 243 -2.85 1.28 1.41
N ILE A 244 -2.92 -0.02 1.68
CA ILE A 244 -4.11 -0.72 2.16
C ILE A 244 -3.77 -1.46 3.45
N LEU A 245 -4.78 -1.80 4.23
CA LEU A 245 -4.64 -2.62 5.43
C LEU A 245 -5.10 -4.04 5.14
N GLU A 246 -4.35 -5.03 5.61
CA GLU A 246 -4.68 -6.45 5.51
C GLU A 246 -4.77 -7.05 6.91
N TYR A 247 -5.75 -7.93 7.15
CA TYR A 247 -5.79 -8.73 8.35
C TYR A 247 -4.80 -9.88 8.27
N ASN A 248 -4.02 -10.05 9.34
CA ASN A 248 -3.26 -11.26 9.59
C ASN A 248 -4.10 -12.20 10.47
N SER A 249 -4.57 -13.26 9.86
CA SER A 249 -5.45 -14.31 10.36
C SER A 249 -4.80 -15.13 11.47
N ASN A 250 -3.46 -15.18 11.55
CA ASN A 250 -2.76 -15.95 12.60
C ASN A 250 -2.70 -15.25 13.96
N ASN A 251 -2.61 -13.91 13.98
CA ASN A 251 -2.40 -13.15 15.21
C ASN A 251 -3.40 -11.99 15.40
N ASN A 252 -4.43 -11.91 14.55
CA ASN A 252 -5.41 -10.84 14.51
C ASN A 252 -4.80 -9.43 14.39
N ASN A 253 -3.55 -9.32 13.94
CA ASN A 253 -2.90 -8.03 13.72
C ASN A 253 -3.33 -7.44 12.38
N ILE A 254 -3.15 -6.13 12.25
CA ILE A 254 -3.40 -5.42 11.00
C ILE A 254 -2.06 -4.97 10.42
N GLN A 255 -1.76 -5.47 9.23
CA GLN A 255 -0.52 -5.17 8.50
C GLN A 255 -0.80 -4.11 7.42
N PRO A 256 -0.16 -2.93 7.47
CA PRO A 256 -0.17 -2.02 6.32
C PRO A 256 0.61 -2.64 5.15
N LYS A 257 0.02 -2.56 3.96
CA LYS A 257 0.58 -3.01 2.69
C LYS A 257 0.74 -1.82 1.76
N LEU A 258 1.96 -1.55 1.33
CA LEU A 258 2.25 -0.50 0.36
C LEU A 258 1.71 -0.90 -1.03
N LEU A 259 0.96 -0.01 -1.67
CA LEU A 259 0.47 -0.19 -3.03
C LEU A 259 1.37 0.50 -4.05
N GLU A 260 1.70 1.78 -3.80
CA GLU A 260 2.55 2.60 -4.65
C GLU A 260 3.06 3.88 -3.95
N ILE A 261 4.18 4.41 -4.45
CA ILE A 261 4.67 5.75 -4.13
C ILE A 261 4.58 6.61 -5.40
N ASN A 262 3.85 7.70 -5.30
CA ASN A 262 3.62 8.66 -6.38
C ASN A 262 4.50 9.90 -6.17
N PHE A 263 5.36 10.22 -7.15
CA PHE A 263 6.10 11.48 -7.17
C PHE A 263 5.23 12.60 -7.74
N ALA A 264 5.29 13.79 -7.16
CA ALA A 264 4.49 14.95 -7.55
C ALA A 264 2.97 14.64 -7.62
N PRO A 265 2.37 14.15 -6.52
CA PRO A 265 0.94 13.87 -6.46
C PRO A 265 0.07 15.11 -6.71
N ASP A 266 -1.16 14.86 -7.17
CA ASP A 266 -2.21 15.87 -7.16
C ASP A 266 -2.63 16.17 -5.70
N CYS A 267 -2.50 17.44 -5.32
CA CYS A 267 -2.82 17.95 -3.99
C CYS A 267 -4.03 18.90 -4.00
N GLN A 268 -4.85 18.92 -5.06
CA GLN A 268 -6.06 19.76 -5.11
C GLN A 268 -6.92 19.54 -3.86
N ARG A 269 -7.16 18.27 -3.50
CA ARG A 269 -7.95 17.90 -2.33
C ARG A 269 -7.27 18.34 -1.02
N SER A 270 -5.95 18.20 -0.91
CA SER A 270 -5.18 18.67 0.24
C SER A 270 -5.36 20.17 0.46
N CYS A 271 -5.34 20.97 -0.61
CA CYS A 271 -5.57 22.40 -0.55
C CYS A 271 -7.02 22.77 -0.23
N THR A 272 -8.01 21.98 -0.67
CA THR A 272 -9.43 22.23 -0.36
C THR A 272 -9.71 22.10 1.13
N TYR A 273 -9.19 21.05 1.78
CA TYR A 273 -9.46 20.79 3.20
C TYR A 273 -8.44 21.46 4.15
N ASN A 274 -7.24 21.77 3.65
CA ASN A 274 -6.22 22.50 4.39
C ASN A 274 -5.66 23.62 3.51
N PRO A 275 -6.25 24.83 3.52
CA PRO A 275 -5.81 25.96 2.70
C PRO A 275 -4.34 26.35 2.91
N THR A 276 -3.76 25.99 4.05
CA THR A 276 -2.34 26.25 4.37
C THR A 276 -1.39 25.10 4.01
N PHE A 277 -1.88 24.05 3.35
CA PHE A 277 -1.13 22.83 3.03
C PHE A 277 0.21 23.13 2.34
N TYR A 278 0.21 23.96 1.29
CA TYR A 278 1.46 24.31 0.62
C TYR A 278 2.36 25.18 1.49
N ASN A 279 1.82 26.12 2.28
CA ASN A 279 2.64 26.92 3.19
C ASN A 279 3.40 26.02 4.17
N LYS A 280 2.74 25.02 4.73
CA LYS A 280 3.34 24.00 5.61
C LYS A 280 4.40 23.16 4.87
N THR A 281 4.06 22.70 3.67
CA THR A 281 4.99 21.97 2.79
C THR A 281 6.26 22.79 2.49
N PHE A 282 6.11 24.05 2.11
CA PHE A 282 7.23 24.94 1.81
C PHE A 282 8.06 25.24 3.05
N ASN A 283 7.40 25.44 4.20
CA ASN A 283 8.07 25.62 5.48
C ASN A 283 8.98 24.44 5.81
N VAL A 284 8.51 23.20 5.66
CA VAL A 284 9.30 21.98 5.91
C VAL A 284 10.43 21.81 4.90
N LEU A 285 10.12 21.90 3.60
CA LEU A 285 11.08 21.55 2.54
C LEU A 285 12.16 22.62 2.32
N PHE A 286 11.83 23.90 2.54
CA PHE A 286 12.68 25.02 2.13
C PHE A 286 13.05 26.00 3.26
N ARG A 287 12.36 25.98 4.40
CA ARG A 287 12.62 26.93 5.51
C ARG A 287 12.98 26.27 6.83
N ASP A 288 13.01 24.95 6.89
CA ASP A 288 13.38 24.18 8.07
C ASP A 288 12.42 24.37 9.25
N VAL A 289 11.21 24.82 8.97
CA VAL A 289 10.16 25.03 9.97
C VAL A 289 9.28 23.79 9.98
N THR A 290 9.49 22.93 10.98
CA THR A 290 8.81 21.64 11.15
C THR A 290 7.90 21.59 12.37
N ASP A 291 7.91 22.63 13.20
CA ASP A 291 7.02 22.78 14.36
C ASP A 291 5.61 23.18 13.89
N ASP A 292 4.89 22.21 13.36
CA ASP A 292 3.50 22.33 12.97
C ASP A 292 2.76 21.09 13.44
N LYS A 293 1.57 21.29 14.02
CA LYS A 293 0.77 20.20 14.58
C LYS A 293 0.35 19.15 13.55
N ASP A 294 0.42 19.43 12.24
CA ASP A 294 0.04 18.50 11.18
C ASP A 294 1.25 17.81 10.55
N ILE A 295 2.48 18.17 10.95
CA ILE A 295 3.73 17.60 10.44
C ILE A 295 4.35 16.71 11.52
N LEU A 296 4.82 15.54 11.12
CA LEU A 296 5.58 14.64 11.98
C LEU A 296 6.91 14.29 11.32
N ASP A 297 7.99 14.39 12.07
CA ASP A 297 9.31 13.91 11.67
C ASP A 297 9.38 12.39 11.88
N ILE A 298 9.66 11.66 10.81
CA ILE A 298 9.79 10.19 10.81
C ILE A 298 11.19 9.74 10.38
N SER A 299 12.18 10.63 10.49
CA SER A 299 13.56 10.39 10.05
C SER A 299 14.30 9.34 10.86
N SER A 300 13.94 9.17 12.14
CA SER A 300 14.53 8.24 13.12
C SER A 300 13.50 7.28 13.66
#